data_AF-A0A9R1FGB2-F1
#
_entry.id   AF-A0A9R1FGB2-F1
#
_cell.length_a   1.000
_cell.length_b   1.000
_cell.length_c   1.000
_cell.angle_alpha   90.00
_cell.angle_beta   90.00
_cell.angle_gamma   90.00
#
_symmetry.space_group_name_H-M   'P 1'
#
loop_
_entity.id
_entity.type
_entity.pdbx_description
1 polymer ?
#
loop_
_entity_poly.entity_id
_entity_poly.type
_entity_poly.pdbx_seq_one_letter_code
_entity_poly.pdbx_strand_id
1 'polypeptide(L)'
;MARQCLFLLLLVAAVTPFRVTGASKDVTGGYLLYDCDPDPRRSTKGTAFGASLRPLLAALPSAAAPTSFAFLHSGGARRSNNSTVFARGLCFGESPARGDCRECLATAVERAGHCDGSRRAAFWNDGCFLAYSDTNASVSAPADERRWMSFLTHDPVVYPRFYDAETLVGLARSLLPRAAANSPGVSVRMLAAASAALRANSTVRAVAQCAPWNVTAPECALCLAKSVRDVPGPGGLFGVFEGVRSGVASVHRYDCNLRFEISAPVRPMGKGARIRKKIRDNLVVVIVVAVVIAVAVVAGAAFIPVRRKKKMKKEAQAGVSSNT
;
A
#
# COMPACT_ATOMS: atom_id res chain seq x y z
N MET A 1 56.05 12.61 -16.96
CA MET A 1 55.26 12.44 -15.72
C MET A 1 53.92 13.20 -15.75
N ALA A 2 53.77 14.29 -16.51
CA ALA A 2 52.52 15.06 -16.61
C ALA A 2 51.29 14.28 -17.16
N ARG A 3 51.47 13.33 -18.10
CA ARG A 3 50.36 12.51 -18.65
C ARG A 3 49.76 11.52 -17.66
N GLN A 4 50.49 11.13 -16.62
CA GLN A 4 50.04 10.15 -15.63
C GLN A 4 49.27 10.81 -14.48
N CYS A 5 49.60 12.07 -14.15
CA CYS A 5 48.82 12.88 -13.21
C CYS A 5 47.47 13.33 -13.80
N LEU A 6 47.38 13.56 -15.11
CA LEU A 6 46.14 13.95 -15.78
C LEU A 6 45.07 12.84 -15.74
N PHE A 7 45.50 11.57 -15.87
CA PHE A 7 44.61 10.40 -15.76
C PHE A 7 44.10 10.18 -14.32
N LEU A 8 44.91 10.49 -13.31
CA LEU A 8 44.50 10.40 -11.90
C LEU A 8 43.55 11.54 -11.50
N LEU A 9 43.77 12.76 -12.01
CA LEU A 9 42.89 13.92 -11.78
C LEU A 9 41.52 13.76 -12.47
N LEU A 10 41.47 13.17 -13.67
CA LEU A 10 40.21 12.86 -14.37
C LEU A 10 39.38 11.77 -13.65
N LEU A 11 40.03 10.83 -12.95
CA LEU A 11 39.33 9.82 -12.15
C LEU A 11 38.73 10.39 -10.86
N VAL A 12 39.32 11.43 -10.27
CA VAL A 12 38.80 12.08 -9.05
C VAL A 12 37.60 12.99 -9.36
N ALA A 13 37.57 13.64 -10.53
CA ALA A 13 36.45 14.49 -10.96
C ALA A 13 35.16 13.71 -11.30
N ALA A 14 35.27 12.41 -11.62
CA ALA A 14 34.12 11.54 -11.87
C ALA A 14 33.42 11.03 -10.60
N VAL A 15 33.95 11.34 -9.40
CA VAL A 15 33.34 11.00 -8.12
C VAL A 15 32.74 12.26 -7.49
N THR A 16 31.83 12.92 -8.20
CA THR A 16 30.85 13.78 -7.53
C THR A 16 29.80 12.88 -6.89
N PRO A 17 29.35 13.15 -5.65
CA PRO A 17 28.34 12.32 -5.02
C PRO A 17 27.05 12.48 -5.82
N PHE A 18 26.64 11.43 -6.53
CA PHE A 18 25.26 11.31 -6.97
C PHE A 18 24.41 11.49 -5.71
N ARG A 19 23.66 12.59 -5.65
CA ARG A 19 22.54 12.67 -4.73
C ARG A 19 21.60 11.55 -5.15
N VAL A 20 21.61 10.47 -4.37
CA VAL A 20 20.53 9.49 -4.40
C VAL A 20 19.32 10.26 -3.91
N THR A 21 18.54 10.78 -4.84
CA THR A 21 17.13 11.02 -4.60
C THR A 21 16.60 9.67 -4.15
N GLY A 22 16.23 9.59 -2.87
CA GLY A 22 15.54 8.42 -2.36
C GLY A 22 14.39 8.16 -3.33
N ALA A 23 14.34 6.93 -3.85
CA ALA A 23 13.11 6.45 -4.45
C ALA A 23 12.05 6.61 -3.36
N SER A 24 11.19 7.62 -3.51
CA SER A 24 9.91 7.62 -2.83
C SER A 24 9.28 6.31 -3.26
N LYS A 25 9.14 5.37 -2.34
CA LYS A 25 8.26 4.23 -2.58
C LYS A 25 6.91 4.87 -2.83
N ASP A 26 6.44 4.81 -4.06
CA ASP A 26 5.02 4.88 -4.33
C ASP A 26 4.32 3.99 -3.31
N VAL A 27 3.52 4.61 -2.44
CA VAL A 27 2.68 3.93 -1.45
C VAL A 27 1.46 3.27 -2.14
N THR A 28 1.44 3.22 -3.47
CA THR A 28 0.33 2.78 -4.31
C THR A 28 0.46 1.34 -4.83
N GLY A 29 1.03 0.44 -4.02
CA GLY A 29 0.94 -1.02 -4.22
C GLY A 29 -0.42 -1.63 -3.84
N GLY A 30 -1.50 -0.83 -3.79
CA GLY A 30 -2.80 -1.21 -3.25
C GLY A 30 -3.89 -1.50 -4.28
N TYR A 31 -5.02 -2.04 -3.82
CA TYR A 31 -6.19 -2.33 -4.66
C TYR A 31 -7.12 -1.10 -4.81
N LEU A 32 -7.99 -1.15 -5.82
CA LEU A 32 -9.15 -0.28 -5.93
C LEU A 32 -10.35 -1.09 -6.39
N LEU A 33 -11.38 -1.07 -5.57
CA LEU A 33 -12.69 -1.61 -5.88
C LEU A 33 -13.66 -0.44 -5.96
N TYR A 34 -14.60 -0.50 -6.89
CA TYR A 34 -15.60 0.53 -7.04
C TYR A 34 -16.97 -0.06 -7.42
N ASP A 35 -18.01 0.67 -7.08
CA ASP A 35 -19.41 0.39 -7.43
C ASP A 35 -20.01 1.68 -7.96
N CYS A 36 -20.55 1.66 -9.17
CA CYS A 36 -21.17 2.81 -9.83
C CYS A 36 -22.64 2.49 -10.09
N ASP A 37 -23.54 3.40 -9.73
CA ASP A 37 -24.98 3.19 -9.93
C ASP A 37 -25.74 4.49 -10.28
N PRO A 38 -26.52 4.49 -11.38
CA PRO A 38 -26.49 3.49 -12.44
C PRO A 38 -25.10 3.43 -13.10
N ASP A 39 -24.80 2.32 -13.78
CA ASP A 39 -23.59 2.19 -14.61
C ASP A 39 -23.43 3.44 -15.51
N PRO A 40 -22.24 4.08 -15.55
CA PRO A 40 -22.07 5.39 -16.20
C PRO A 40 -22.30 5.30 -17.72
N ARG A 41 -23.52 5.65 -18.15
CA ARG A 41 -23.89 5.74 -19.59
C ARG A 41 -23.74 7.15 -20.17
N ARG A 42 -23.78 8.19 -19.32
CA ARG A 42 -23.66 9.61 -19.69
C ARG A 42 -22.99 10.37 -18.55
N SER A 43 -22.04 11.26 -18.87
CA SER A 43 -21.31 12.06 -17.88
C SER A 43 -22.25 12.94 -17.03
N THR A 44 -21.90 13.12 -15.75
CA THR A 44 -22.57 14.07 -14.86
C THR A 44 -22.02 15.50 -15.00
N LYS A 45 -21.02 15.71 -15.86
CA LYS A 45 -20.47 17.04 -16.13
C LYS A 45 -21.55 17.97 -16.68
N GLY A 46 -21.66 19.16 -16.10
CA GLY A 46 -22.70 20.13 -16.44
C GLY A 46 -24.06 19.88 -15.79
N THR A 47 -24.22 18.82 -14.99
CA THR A 47 -25.45 18.59 -14.20
C THR A 47 -25.41 19.33 -12.86
N ALA A 48 -26.59 19.64 -12.31
CA ALA A 48 -26.71 20.25 -10.97
C ALA A 48 -26.15 19.35 -9.85
N PHE A 49 -26.26 18.02 -10.02
CA PHE A 49 -25.65 17.02 -9.15
C PHE A 49 -24.12 17.10 -9.19
N GLY A 50 -23.52 17.04 -10.38
CA GLY A 50 -22.06 17.12 -10.54
C GLY A 50 -21.46 18.42 -10.01
N ALA A 51 -22.15 19.55 -10.21
CA ALA A 51 -21.76 20.85 -9.66
C ALA A 51 -21.76 20.88 -8.13
N SER A 52 -22.67 20.13 -7.49
CA SER A 52 -22.78 20.02 -6.04
C SER A 52 -21.84 18.95 -5.45
N LEU A 53 -21.55 17.88 -6.20
CA LEU A 53 -20.65 16.80 -5.80
C LEU A 53 -19.19 17.25 -5.74
N ARG A 54 -18.73 17.97 -6.76
CA ARG A 54 -17.33 18.41 -6.88
C ARG A 54 -16.77 19.11 -5.63
N PRO A 55 -17.42 20.15 -5.06
CA PRO A 55 -16.92 20.80 -3.84
C PRO A 55 -16.95 19.88 -2.62
N LEU A 56 -17.93 18.97 -2.51
CA LEU A 56 -17.97 18.01 -1.39
C LEU A 56 -16.81 17.02 -1.46
N LEU A 57 -16.53 16.44 -2.64
CA LEU A 57 -15.39 15.54 -2.82
C LEU A 57 -14.05 16.25 -2.55
N ALA A 58 -13.91 17.50 -2.97
CA ALA A 58 -12.69 18.28 -2.69
C ALA A 58 -12.49 18.56 -1.19
N ALA A 59 -13.58 18.78 -0.44
CA ALA A 59 -13.53 19.06 0.99
C ALA A 59 -13.35 17.79 1.85
N LEU A 60 -13.84 16.65 1.37
CA LEU A 60 -13.95 15.40 2.13
C LEU A 60 -12.63 14.93 2.77
N PRO A 61 -11.47 14.90 2.07
CA PRO A 61 -10.22 14.46 2.68
C PRO A 61 -9.78 15.32 3.87
N SER A 62 -9.97 16.64 3.78
CA SER A 62 -9.63 17.57 4.86
C SER A 62 -10.59 17.42 6.04
N ALA A 63 -11.88 17.24 5.75
CA ALA A 63 -12.91 17.06 6.78
C ALA A 63 -12.71 15.75 7.57
N ALA A 64 -12.27 14.68 6.89
CA ALA A 64 -12.06 13.37 7.53
C ALA A 64 -10.71 13.26 8.24
N ALA A 65 -9.72 14.10 7.95
CA ALA A 65 -8.38 13.98 8.52
C ALA A 65 -8.34 13.93 10.07
N PRO A 66 -9.09 14.75 10.82
CA PRO A 66 -8.99 14.78 12.29
C PRO A 66 -9.59 13.55 12.99
N THR A 67 -10.69 13.01 12.45
CA THR A 67 -11.48 11.94 13.09
C THR A 67 -11.40 10.62 12.33
N SER A 68 -10.77 10.63 11.14
CA SER A 68 -10.72 9.57 10.14
C SER A 68 -12.06 9.18 9.52
N PHE A 69 -13.05 10.04 9.65
CA PHE A 69 -14.29 9.94 8.90
C PHE A 69 -14.92 11.30 8.73
N ALA A 70 -15.68 11.49 7.66
CA ALA A 70 -16.51 12.67 7.48
C ALA A 70 -17.78 12.33 6.72
N PHE A 71 -18.82 13.10 7.02
CA PHE A 71 -20.10 13.07 6.31
C PHE A 71 -20.45 14.50 5.94
N LEU A 72 -20.48 14.78 4.63
CA LEU A 72 -20.74 16.10 4.07
C LEU A 72 -21.99 16.04 3.20
N HIS A 73 -22.74 17.15 3.14
CA HIS A 73 -23.92 17.24 2.30
C HIS A 73 -24.05 18.63 1.68
N SER A 74 -24.69 18.72 0.52
CA SER A 74 -24.99 19.99 -0.15
C SER A 74 -26.21 20.65 0.51
N GLY A 75 -26.04 21.40 1.60
CA GLY A 75 -27.14 22.10 2.29
C GLY A 75 -27.66 23.34 1.55
N GLY A 76 -28.99 23.54 1.53
CA GLY A 76 -29.65 24.81 1.16
C GLY A 76 -31.13 24.66 0.80
N ALA A 77 -32.02 25.42 1.48
CA ALA A 77 -33.49 25.38 1.36
C ALA A 77 -34.09 25.77 -0.02
N ARG A 78 -33.25 26.03 -1.02
CA ARG A 78 -33.65 26.51 -2.37
C ARG A 78 -33.16 25.63 -3.50
N ARG A 79 -32.63 24.45 -3.19
CA ARG A 79 -32.07 23.50 -4.15
C ARG A 79 -33.09 22.41 -4.47
N SER A 80 -33.33 22.15 -5.76
CA SER A 80 -34.22 21.08 -6.18
C SER A 80 -33.63 19.72 -5.80
N ASN A 81 -34.49 18.71 -5.67
CA ASN A 81 -34.12 17.30 -5.45
C ASN A 81 -33.00 16.80 -6.38
N ASN A 82 -32.84 17.41 -7.55
CA ASN A 82 -31.86 17.05 -8.56
C ASN A 82 -30.42 17.54 -8.28
N SER A 83 -30.20 18.23 -7.15
CA SER A 83 -28.91 18.81 -6.76
C SER A 83 -28.44 18.41 -5.37
N THR A 84 -29.23 17.60 -4.64
CA THR A 84 -28.85 17.09 -3.33
C THR A 84 -27.76 16.03 -3.48
N VAL A 85 -26.69 16.16 -2.70
CA VAL A 85 -25.56 15.24 -2.68
C VAL A 85 -25.13 15.01 -1.23
N PHE A 86 -24.85 13.75 -0.93
CA PHE A 86 -24.20 13.30 0.30
C PHE A 86 -22.88 12.66 -0.08
N ALA A 87 -21.80 13.03 0.61
CA ALA A 87 -20.46 12.48 0.42
C ALA A 87 -19.91 12.03 1.77
N ARG A 88 -19.34 10.83 1.79
CA ARG A 88 -18.85 10.18 3.01
C ARG A 88 -17.50 9.54 2.77
N GLY A 89 -16.64 9.64 3.79
CA GLY A 89 -15.30 9.10 3.78
C GLY A 89 -14.99 8.43 5.11
N LEU A 90 -14.30 7.29 5.06
CA LEU A 90 -13.85 6.53 6.22
C LEU A 90 -12.45 5.99 5.97
N CYS A 91 -11.53 6.19 6.90
CA CYS A 91 -10.24 5.53 6.90
C CYS A 91 -10.25 4.36 7.89
N PHE A 92 -9.79 3.20 7.43
CA PHE A 92 -9.85 1.96 8.19
C PHE A 92 -8.85 1.94 9.35
N GLY A 93 -9.18 1.25 10.44
CA GLY A 93 -8.26 1.00 11.56
C GLY A 93 -8.57 1.78 12.85
N GLU A 94 -7.62 1.85 13.78
CA GLU A 94 -7.81 2.35 15.15
C GLU A 94 -7.41 3.83 15.37
N SER A 95 -6.61 4.44 14.49
CA SER A 95 -6.13 5.84 14.54
C SER A 95 -5.33 6.12 13.25
N PRO A 96 -4.90 7.35 12.87
CA PRO A 96 -4.18 7.55 11.62
C PRO A 96 -2.74 7.04 11.76
N ALA A 97 -2.57 5.72 11.73
CA ALA A 97 -1.28 5.07 11.73
C ALA A 97 -1.07 4.44 10.36
N ARG A 98 -0.28 5.16 9.55
CA ARG A 98 0.32 4.84 8.23
C ARG A 98 -0.45 5.40 7.02
N GLY A 99 0.05 6.53 6.52
CA GLY A 99 -0.49 7.24 5.35
C GLY A 99 -1.62 8.18 5.75
N ASP A 100 -1.54 9.45 5.35
CA ASP A 100 -2.48 10.47 5.79
C ASP A 100 -3.89 10.04 5.36
N CYS A 101 -4.86 9.92 6.29
CA CYS A 101 -6.26 9.64 5.93
C CYS A 101 -6.75 10.61 4.83
N ARG A 102 -6.24 11.84 4.90
CA ARG A 102 -6.34 12.86 3.86
C ARG A 102 -5.78 12.39 2.51
N GLU A 103 -4.56 11.86 2.45
CA GLU A 103 -3.96 11.35 1.21
C GLU A 103 -4.76 10.16 0.65
N CYS A 104 -5.14 9.20 1.50
CA CYS A 104 -5.93 8.05 1.06
C CYS A 104 -7.25 8.48 0.40
N LEU A 105 -7.98 9.37 1.06
CA LEU A 105 -9.24 9.90 0.53
C LEU A 105 -9.00 10.80 -0.69
N ALA A 106 -7.89 11.54 -0.77
CA ALA A 106 -7.54 12.31 -1.95
C ALA A 106 -7.33 11.38 -3.17
N THR A 107 -6.61 10.26 -3.01
CA THR A 107 -6.48 9.26 -4.07
C THR A 107 -7.83 8.63 -4.45
N ALA A 108 -8.71 8.38 -3.48
CA ALA A 108 -10.07 7.90 -3.76
C ALA A 108 -10.90 8.94 -4.54
N VAL A 109 -10.75 10.23 -4.23
CA VAL A 109 -11.38 11.35 -4.95
C VAL A 109 -10.89 11.44 -6.39
N GLU A 110 -9.58 11.32 -6.63
CA GLU A 110 -9.02 11.28 -7.99
C GLU A 110 -9.62 10.13 -8.81
N ARG A 111 -9.81 8.98 -8.15
CA ARG A 111 -10.41 7.79 -8.76
C ARG A 111 -11.93 7.88 -8.91
N ALA A 112 -12.59 8.84 -8.26
CA ALA A 112 -14.04 9.04 -8.37
C ALA A 112 -14.51 9.32 -9.81
N GLY A 113 -13.60 9.79 -10.68
CA GLY A 113 -13.85 9.96 -12.11
C GLY A 113 -14.25 8.69 -12.86
N HIS A 114 -13.96 7.48 -12.33
CA HIS A 114 -14.39 6.22 -12.93
C HIS A 114 -15.92 6.06 -12.95
N CYS A 115 -16.62 6.70 -12.01
CA CYS A 115 -18.09 6.69 -11.95
C CYS A 115 -18.71 7.99 -12.49
N ASP A 116 -18.03 8.75 -13.36
CA ASP A 116 -18.62 9.96 -13.94
C ASP A 116 -19.91 9.64 -14.71
N GLY A 117 -21.03 10.14 -14.23
CA GLY A 117 -22.36 9.80 -14.74
C GLY A 117 -23.27 9.09 -13.74
N SER A 118 -22.68 8.53 -12.67
CA SER A 118 -23.41 7.86 -11.61
C SER A 118 -23.88 8.85 -10.55
N ARG A 119 -25.06 8.61 -9.98
CA ARG A 119 -25.57 9.39 -8.84
C ARG A 119 -25.23 8.76 -7.51
N ARG A 120 -24.86 7.48 -7.53
CA ARG A 120 -24.35 6.74 -6.40
C ARG A 120 -23.04 6.08 -6.80
N ALA A 121 -22.03 6.22 -5.97
CA ALA A 121 -20.80 5.46 -6.13
C ALA A 121 -20.14 5.15 -4.79
N ALA A 122 -19.34 4.09 -4.79
CA ALA A 122 -18.41 3.78 -3.72
C ALA A 122 -17.06 3.33 -4.27
N PHE A 123 -16.03 3.57 -3.46
CA PHE A 123 -14.65 3.25 -3.74
C PHE A 123 -14.01 2.71 -2.47
N TRP A 124 -13.35 1.56 -2.57
CA TRP A 124 -12.58 0.93 -1.50
C TRP A 124 -11.14 0.74 -1.96
N ASN A 125 -10.20 1.10 -1.10
CA ASN A 125 -8.78 0.78 -1.26
C ASN A 125 -8.21 0.27 0.07
N ASP A 126 -6.91 -0.02 0.09
CA ASP A 126 -6.19 -0.56 1.24
C ASP A 126 -6.40 0.22 2.55
N GLY A 127 -6.65 1.53 2.48
CA GLY A 127 -6.67 2.42 3.63
C GLY A 127 -8.02 3.05 3.93
N CYS A 128 -8.90 3.19 2.93
CA CYS A 128 -10.10 3.99 3.08
C CYS A 128 -11.24 3.59 2.14
N PHE A 129 -12.40 4.12 2.48
CA PHE A 129 -13.65 4.05 1.76
C PHE A 129 -14.16 5.45 1.48
N LEU A 130 -14.64 5.67 0.26
CA LEU A 130 -15.33 6.88 -0.16
C LEU A 130 -16.65 6.47 -0.81
N ALA A 131 -17.75 7.14 -0.48
CA ALA A 131 -18.99 7.02 -1.22
C ALA A 131 -19.71 8.35 -1.38
N TYR A 132 -20.53 8.45 -2.42
CA TYR A 132 -21.48 9.54 -2.59
C TYR A 132 -22.83 9.02 -3.11
N SER A 133 -23.89 9.77 -2.81
CA SER A 133 -25.27 9.46 -3.21
C SER A 133 -26.13 10.73 -3.27
N ASP A 134 -27.24 10.69 -3.99
CA ASP A 134 -28.30 11.70 -3.96
C ASP A 134 -29.28 11.52 -2.77
N THR A 135 -29.12 10.44 -2.01
CA THR A 135 -29.89 10.14 -0.79
C THR A 135 -29.02 10.06 0.47
N ASN A 136 -29.59 10.40 1.63
CA ASN A 136 -28.97 10.28 2.95
C ASN A 136 -29.09 8.86 3.53
N ALA A 137 -29.72 7.93 2.82
CA ALA A 137 -29.81 6.57 3.30
C ALA A 137 -28.39 6.01 3.48
N SER A 138 -28.21 5.18 4.52
CA SER A 138 -27.19 4.14 4.44
C SER A 138 -27.36 3.47 3.08
N VAL A 139 -26.27 3.19 2.36
CA VAL A 139 -26.44 2.59 1.02
C VAL A 139 -27.04 1.16 1.14
N SER A 140 -27.27 0.67 2.36
CA SER A 140 -28.18 -0.43 2.67
C SER A 140 -29.64 -0.05 2.43
N ALA A 141 -30.09 -0.23 1.20
CA ALA A 141 -31.46 -0.63 0.90
C ALA A 141 -31.41 -1.55 -0.32
N PRO A 142 -32.33 -2.51 -0.45
CA PRO A 142 -32.20 -3.98 -0.23
C PRO A 142 -30.96 -4.68 -0.83
N ALA A 143 -29.94 -3.93 -1.27
CA ALA A 143 -28.66 -4.35 -1.82
C ALA A 143 -27.66 -4.84 -0.76
N ASP A 144 -28.14 -5.27 0.41
CA ASP A 144 -27.34 -5.73 1.55
C ASP A 144 -26.55 -7.03 1.27
N GLU A 145 -26.69 -7.62 0.09
CA GLU A 145 -25.86 -8.72 -0.37
C GLU A 145 -24.56 -8.25 -1.03
N ARG A 146 -24.50 -7.01 -1.53
CA ARG A 146 -23.30 -6.53 -2.22
C ARG A 146 -22.13 -6.47 -1.24
N ARG A 147 -21.08 -7.20 -1.60
CA ARG A 147 -19.83 -7.31 -0.88
C ARG A 147 -18.69 -7.18 -1.87
N TRP A 148 -17.59 -6.61 -1.40
CA TRP A 148 -16.34 -6.56 -2.15
C TRP A 148 -15.26 -7.20 -1.30
N MET A 149 -14.40 -8.00 -1.93
CA MET A 149 -13.30 -8.65 -1.25
C MET A 149 -11.98 -8.18 -1.85
N SER A 150 -10.99 -7.98 -0.99
CA SER A 150 -9.67 -7.53 -1.42
C SER A 150 -8.56 -8.30 -0.74
N PHE A 151 -7.57 -8.73 -1.51
CA PHE A 151 -6.35 -9.37 -1.02
C PHE A 151 -5.12 -8.55 -1.38
N LEU A 152 -4.18 -8.50 -0.44
CA LEU A 152 -2.82 -8.01 -0.70
C LEU A 152 -1.86 -9.01 -0.08
N THR A 153 -1.08 -9.68 -0.91
CA THR A 153 -0.09 -10.66 -0.48
C THR A 153 1.31 -10.09 -0.63
N HIS A 154 2.18 -10.38 0.33
CA HIS A 154 3.60 -10.01 0.25
C HIS A 154 4.49 -11.19 -0.19
N ASP A 155 3.89 -12.36 -0.44
CA ASP A 155 4.57 -13.60 -0.81
C ASP A 155 3.75 -14.30 -1.92
N PRO A 156 4.36 -14.64 -3.08
CA PRO A 156 3.67 -15.35 -4.16
C PRO A 156 3.46 -16.84 -3.87
N VAL A 157 4.01 -17.39 -2.78
CA VAL A 157 3.96 -18.83 -2.50
C VAL A 157 2.68 -19.20 -1.73
N VAL A 158 1.92 -20.14 -2.29
CA VAL A 158 0.67 -20.70 -1.77
C VAL A 158 0.94 -21.88 -0.81
N TYR A 159 0.39 -21.81 0.41
CA TYR A 159 0.45 -22.84 1.46
C TYR A 159 -0.94 -23.46 1.74
N PRO A 160 -1.28 -24.61 1.15
CA PRO A 160 -2.58 -25.24 1.36
C PRO A 160 -2.93 -25.39 2.85
N ARG A 161 -4.17 -25.05 3.24
CA ARG A 161 -4.68 -25.16 4.63
C ARG A 161 -3.89 -24.39 5.71
N PHE A 162 -3.23 -23.29 5.34
CA PHE A 162 -2.38 -22.53 6.26
C PHE A 162 -3.10 -22.05 7.53
N TYR A 163 -4.32 -21.53 7.39
CA TYR A 163 -5.13 -21.05 8.50
C TYR A 163 -6.31 -21.97 8.78
N ASP A 164 -6.77 -21.93 10.02
CA ASP A 164 -7.99 -22.59 10.46
C ASP A 164 -9.18 -21.63 10.31
N ALA A 165 -10.15 -22.01 9.47
CA ALA A 165 -11.33 -21.20 9.21
C ALA A 165 -12.14 -20.97 10.50
N GLU A 166 -12.17 -21.95 11.41
CA GLU A 166 -12.88 -21.82 12.68
C GLU A 166 -12.25 -20.75 13.56
N THR A 167 -10.92 -20.73 13.69
CA THR A 167 -10.19 -19.68 14.41
C THR A 167 -10.49 -18.29 13.84
N LEU A 168 -10.47 -18.13 12.51
CA LEU A 168 -10.71 -16.83 11.87
C LEU A 168 -12.15 -16.35 12.04
N VAL A 169 -13.11 -17.25 11.80
CA VAL A 169 -14.54 -16.97 11.96
C VAL A 169 -14.86 -16.71 13.42
N GLY A 170 -14.33 -17.50 14.35
CA GLY A 170 -14.51 -17.33 15.79
C GLY A 170 -13.94 -16.00 16.29
N LEU A 171 -12.72 -15.65 15.86
CA LEU A 171 -12.11 -14.36 16.15
C LEU A 171 -12.99 -13.21 15.64
N ALA A 172 -13.44 -13.27 14.39
CA ALA A 172 -14.28 -12.22 13.81
C ALA A 172 -15.64 -12.10 14.51
N ARG A 173 -16.30 -13.23 14.84
CA ARG A 173 -17.55 -13.26 15.60
C ARG A 173 -17.40 -12.60 16.97
N SER A 174 -16.27 -12.79 17.64
CA SER A 174 -15.99 -12.17 18.95
C SER A 174 -15.89 -10.64 18.91
N LEU A 175 -15.76 -10.05 17.71
CA LEU A 175 -15.64 -8.60 17.52
C LEU A 175 -16.99 -7.91 17.34
N LEU A 176 -18.02 -8.62 16.84
CA LEU A 176 -19.33 -8.04 16.51
C LEU A 176 -19.93 -7.19 17.64
N PRO A 177 -20.13 -7.70 18.87
CA PRO A 177 -20.77 -6.91 19.93
C PRO A 177 -19.92 -5.72 20.36
N ARG A 178 -18.59 -5.83 20.29
CA ARG A 178 -17.66 -4.75 20.68
C ARG A 178 -17.61 -3.66 19.61
N ALA A 179 -17.56 -4.04 18.34
CA ALA A 179 -17.56 -3.10 17.22
C ALA A 179 -18.89 -2.36 17.12
N ALA A 180 -20.01 -3.05 17.40
CA ALA A 180 -21.34 -2.47 17.40
C ALA A 180 -21.67 -1.65 18.65
N ALA A 181 -20.84 -1.69 19.71
CA ALA A 181 -21.15 -1.00 20.95
C ALA A 181 -21.11 0.53 20.77
N ASN A 182 -22.28 1.15 20.85
CA ASN A 182 -22.41 2.60 20.95
C ASN A 182 -22.13 3.01 22.39
N SER A 183 -20.92 3.50 22.69
CA SER A 183 -20.63 4.06 24.01
C SER A 183 -21.00 5.56 24.02
N PRO A 184 -21.96 5.99 24.87
CA PRO A 184 -22.26 7.41 25.03
C PRO A 184 -21.05 8.14 25.63
N GLY A 185 -20.72 9.33 25.12
CA GLY A 185 -19.79 10.25 25.77
C GLY A 185 -18.32 10.16 25.39
N VAL A 186 -17.94 9.27 24.47
CA VAL A 186 -16.65 9.33 23.80
C VAL A 186 -16.93 9.40 22.29
N SER A 187 -16.14 10.16 21.55
CA SER A 187 -16.12 10.16 20.08
C SER A 187 -15.64 8.79 19.55
N VAL A 188 -16.40 7.72 19.83
CA VAL A 188 -15.99 6.33 19.66
C VAL A 188 -16.28 5.88 18.24
N ARG A 189 -15.21 5.59 17.50
CA ARG A 189 -15.29 4.72 16.32
C ARG A 189 -15.94 3.41 16.74
N MET A 190 -17.09 3.08 16.15
CA MET A 190 -17.70 1.76 16.24
C MET A 190 -16.75 0.72 15.61
N LEU A 191 -15.80 0.23 16.41
CA LEU A 191 -14.62 -0.49 15.96
C LEU A 191 -14.16 -1.44 17.07
N ALA A 192 -13.76 -2.65 16.69
CA ALA A 192 -13.07 -3.55 17.59
C ALA A 192 -11.95 -4.29 16.84
N ALA A 193 -10.86 -4.57 17.56
CA ALA A 193 -9.80 -5.44 17.08
C ALA A 193 -9.48 -6.53 18.09
N ALA A 194 -8.97 -7.65 17.57
CA ALA A 194 -8.40 -8.72 18.37
C ALA A 194 -7.37 -9.48 17.55
N SER A 195 -6.46 -10.15 18.25
CA SER A 195 -5.43 -10.98 17.63
C SER A 195 -5.54 -12.42 18.11
N ALA A 196 -5.17 -13.35 17.25
CA ALA A 196 -5.07 -14.76 17.57
C ALA A 196 -3.80 -15.36 16.95
N ALA A 197 -3.31 -16.45 17.56
CA ALA A 197 -2.26 -17.27 16.97
C ALA A 197 -2.84 -18.10 15.81
N LEU A 198 -2.05 -18.26 14.76
CA LEU A 198 -2.30 -19.19 13.65
C LEU A 198 -1.21 -20.28 13.64
N ARG A 199 -1.33 -21.22 12.69
CA ARG A 199 -0.30 -22.25 12.47
C ARG A 199 1.05 -21.62 12.07
N ALA A 200 2.11 -22.41 12.20
CA ALA A 200 3.48 -22.03 11.83
C ALA A 200 3.98 -20.73 12.52
N ASN A 201 3.55 -20.52 13.77
CA ASN A 201 3.87 -19.33 14.57
C ASN A 201 3.47 -18.00 13.92
N SER A 202 2.50 -18.03 13.00
CA SER A 202 1.89 -16.83 12.46
C SER A 202 0.87 -16.24 13.44
N THR A 203 0.54 -14.98 13.24
CA THR A 203 -0.51 -14.28 13.98
C THR A 203 -1.49 -13.68 12.99
N VAL A 204 -2.75 -13.59 13.40
CA VAL A 204 -3.77 -12.82 12.70
C VAL A 204 -4.27 -11.72 13.61
N ARG A 205 -4.42 -10.53 13.06
CA ARG A 205 -5.13 -9.42 13.67
C ARG A 205 -6.40 -9.17 12.87
N ALA A 206 -7.56 -9.33 13.49
CA ALA A 206 -8.84 -9.01 12.90
C ALA A 206 -9.32 -7.65 13.40
N VAL A 207 -9.89 -6.85 12.51
CA VAL A 207 -10.47 -5.54 12.79
C VAL A 207 -11.87 -5.51 12.17
N ALA A 208 -12.87 -5.27 13.01
CA ALA A 208 -14.26 -5.06 12.61
C ALA A 208 -14.61 -3.60 12.83
N GLN A 209 -15.12 -2.93 11.79
CA GLN A 209 -15.42 -1.50 11.80
C GLN A 209 -16.81 -1.25 11.22
N CYS A 210 -17.63 -0.48 11.93
CA CYS A 210 -18.89 0.03 11.40
C CYS A 210 -18.66 1.37 10.70
N ALA A 211 -19.54 1.67 9.77
CA ALA A 211 -19.70 3.00 9.22
C ALA A 211 -20.15 4.00 10.31
N PRO A 212 -19.49 5.16 10.43
CA PRO A 212 -19.86 6.20 11.39
C PRO A 212 -21.01 7.12 10.91
N TRP A 213 -21.82 6.71 9.92
CA TRP A 213 -22.97 7.49 9.42
C TRP A 213 -24.27 6.74 9.65
N ASN A 214 -25.15 7.27 10.51
CA ASN A 214 -26.56 6.84 10.60
C ASN A 214 -26.80 5.31 10.64
N VAL A 215 -25.88 4.54 11.23
CA VAL A 215 -25.96 3.08 11.39
C VAL A 215 -26.12 2.78 12.87
N THR A 216 -27.18 2.05 13.21
CA THR A 216 -27.45 1.62 14.58
C THR A 216 -26.56 0.43 14.97
N ALA A 217 -26.40 0.20 16.28
CA ALA A 217 -25.66 -0.95 16.78
C ALA A 217 -26.16 -2.30 16.19
N PRO A 218 -27.48 -2.60 16.15
CA PRO A 218 -27.98 -3.83 15.55
C PRO A 218 -27.71 -3.93 14.04
N GLU A 219 -27.85 -2.84 13.29
CA GLU A 219 -27.56 -2.80 11.85
C GLU A 219 -26.09 -3.08 11.58
N CYS A 220 -25.19 -2.49 12.36
CA CYS A 220 -23.77 -2.81 12.23
C CYS A 220 -23.48 -4.27 12.57
N ALA A 221 -23.99 -4.76 13.71
CA ALA A 221 -23.76 -6.15 14.12
C ALA A 221 -24.24 -7.13 13.03
N LEU A 222 -25.38 -6.84 12.40
CA LEU A 222 -25.89 -7.60 11.27
C LEU A 222 -24.98 -7.49 10.03
N CYS A 223 -24.52 -6.29 9.66
CA CYS A 223 -23.58 -6.11 8.55
C CYS A 223 -22.29 -6.92 8.75
N LEU A 224 -21.69 -6.82 9.94
CA LEU A 224 -20.49 -7.58 10.31
C LEU A 224 -20.77 -9.09 10.32
N ALA A 225 -21.93 -9.52 10.81
CA ALA A 225 -22.34 -10.93 10.74
C ALA A 225 -22.46 -11.42 9.30
N LYS A 226 -22.98 -10.60 8.37
CA LYS A 226 -23.00 -10.90 6.93
C LYS A 226 -21.55 -11.06 6.42
N SER A 227 -20.67 -10.12 6.71
CA SER A 227 -19.25 -10.19 6.33
C SER A 227 -18.53 -11.42 6.90
N VAL A 228 -18.85 -11.86 8.12
CA VAL A 228 -18.31 -13.09 8.71
C VAL A 228 -18.75 -14.34 7.94
N ARG A 229 -19.97 -14.39 7.40
CA ARG A 229 -20.43 -15.52 6.58
C ARG A 229 -19.71 -15.60 5.24
N ASP A 230 -19.18 -14.48 4.77
CA ASP A 230 -18.40 -14.38 3.54
C ASP A 230 -16.94 -14.81 3.71
N VAL A 231 -16.50 -15.08 4.94
CA VAL A 231 -15.13 -15.48 5.27
C VAL A 231 -14.82 -16.92 4.79
N PRO A 232 -15.61 -17.95 5.17
CA PRO A 232 -15.32 -19.34 4.80
C PRO A 232 -15.80 -19.73 3.39
N GLY A 233 -15.32 -20.87 2.90
CA GLY A 233 -15.80 -21.55 1.70
C GLY A 233 -15.09 -21.16 0.40
N PRO A 234 -15.22 -21.95 -0.70
CA PRO A 234 -14.48 -21.75 -1.95
C PRO A 234 -14.70 -20.38 -2.61
N GLY A 235 -15.91 -19.82 -2.50
CA GLY A 235 -16.25 -18.46 -2.97
C GLY A 235 -16.16 -17.38 -1.89
N GLY A 236 -15.71 -17.74 -0.68
CA GLY A 236 -15.48 -16.83 0.43
C GLY A 236 -14.07 -16.24 0.41
N LEU A 237 -13.82 -15.32 1.33
CA LEU A 237 -12.54 -14.62 1.49
C LEU A 237 -11.39 -15.63 1.51
N PHE A 238 -11.50 -16.72 2.26
CA PHE A 238 -10.41 -17.66 2.42
C PHE A 238 -10.46 -18.89 1.51
N GLY A 239 -11.48 -19.04 0.67
CA GLY A 239 -11.41 -19.96 -0.46
C GLY A 239 -10.55 -19.40 -1.60
N VAL A 240 -10.67 -18.10 -1.84
CA VAL A 240 -9.90 -17.38 -2.88
C VAL A 240 -8.46 -17.08 -2.41
N PHE A 241 -8.24 -16.99 -1.09
CA PHE A 241 -6.93 -16.68 -0.48
C PHE A 241 -6.24 -17.92 0.10
N GLU A 242 -6.56 -19.12 -0.40
CA GLU A 242 -5.90 -20.31 0.09
C GLU A 242 -4.38 -20.16 -0.07
N GLY A 243 -3.66 -20.30 1.05
CA GLY A 243 -2.21 -20.34 1.06
C GLY A 243 -1.41 -19.04 1.16
N VAL A 244 -2.06 -17.92 1.47
CA VAL A 244 -1.33 -16.70 1.85
C VAL A 244 -0.78 -16.81 3.28
N ARG A 245 0.54 -16.67 3.45
CA ARG A 245 1.19 -16.65 4.79
C ARG A 245 1.27 -15.29 5.45
N SER A 246 1.26 -14.23 4.64
CA SER A 246 1.37 -12.86 5.09
C SER A 246 0.66 -11.96 4.11
N GLY A 247 -0.24 -11.12 4.63
CA GLY A 247 -1.09 -10.30 3.78
C GLY A 247 -2.26 -9.69 4.52
N VAL A 248 -3.02 -8.90 3.77
CA VAL A 248 -4.24 -8.25 4.22
C VAL A 248 -5.40 -8.79 3.42
N ALA A 249 -6.45 -9.19 4.11
CA ALA A 249 -7.71 -9.67 3.54
C ALA A 249 -8.86 -8.84 4.11
N SER A 250 -9.75 -8.34 3.27
CA SER A 250 -10.90 -7.57 3.75
C SER A 250 -12.20 -7.96 3.04
N VAL A 251 -13.30 -7.96 3.79
CA VAL A 251 -14.67 -7.95 3.28
C VAL A 251 -15.24 -6.56 3.52
N HIS A 252 -15.50 -5.87 2.41
CA HIS A 252 -16.01 -4.53 2.35
C HIS A 252 -17.50 -4.53 2.06
N ARG A 253 -18.24 -3.77 2.85
CA ARG A 253 -19.64 -3.42 2.61
C ARG A 253 -19.78 -1.91 2.79
N TYR A 254 -20.94 -1.39 2.43
CA TYR A 254 -21.21 0.04 2.59
C TYR A 254 -21.24 0.48 4.05
N ASP A 255 -21.75 -0.36 4.96
CA ASP A 255 -21.97 0.04 6.35
C ASP A 255 -21.02 -0.64 7.34
N CYS A 256 -20.14 -1.51 6.85
CA CYS A 256 -19.11 -2.13 7.68
C CYS A 256 -17.93 -2.65 6.86
N ASN A 257 -16.79 -2.78 7.53
CA ASN A 257 -15.59 -3.38 6.99
C ASN A 257 -15.05 -4.42 7.98
N LEU A 258 -14.74 -5.62 7.48
CA LEU A 258 -14.08 -6.68 8.24
C LEU A 258 -12.72 -6.97 7.60
N ARG A 259 -11.65 -6.72 8.34
CA ARG A 259 -10.26 -6.82 7.87
C ARG A 259 -9.48 -7.83 8.70
N PHE A 260 -8.63 -8.61 8.03
CA PHE A 260 -7.67 -9.53 8.62
C PHE A 260 -6.27 -9.17 8.14
N GLU A 261 -5.35 -9.01 9.08
CA GLU A 261 -3.93 -8.79 8.83
C GLU A 261 -3.17 -10.00 9.36
N ILE A 262 -2.61 -10.78 8.44
CA ILE A 262 -1.85 -11.98 8.77
C ILE A 262 -0.37 -11.63 8.74
N SER A 263 0.30 -11.89 9.85
CA SER A 263 1.74 -11.70 9.99
C SER A 263 2.42 -13.06 10.21
N ALA A 264 3.29 -13.44 9.28
CA ALA A 264 4.17 -14.59 9.45
C ALA A 264 5.51 -14.20 10.10
N PRO A 265 6.11 -15.08 10.91
CA PRO A 265 7.46 -14.87 11.41
C PRO A 265 8.43 -14.78 10.22
N VAL A 266 9.35 -13.81 10.28
CA VAL A 266 10.39 -13.64 9.27
C VAL A 266 11.24 -14.91 9.24
N ARG A 267 11.21 -15.67 8.14
CA ARG A 267 12.13 -16.79 7.96
C ARG A 267 13.56 -16.24 8.07
N PRO A 268 14.45 -16.81 8.90
CA PRO A 268 15.84 -16.38 8.93
C PRO A 268 16.41 -16.54 7.52
N MET A 269 16.88 -15.43 6.92
CA MET A 269 17.52 -15.47 5.62
C MET A 269 18.68 -16.46 5.67
N GLY A 270 18.62 -17.50 4.82
CA GLY A 270 19.75 -18.40 4.60
C GLY A 270 21.00 -17.59 4.24
N LYS A 271 22.18 -18.06 4.65
CA LYS A 271 23.45 -17.32 4.50
C LYS A 271 23.64 -16.79 3.07
N GLY A 272 23.30 -17.58 2.05
CA GLY A 272 23.39 -17.17 0.63
C GLY A 272 22.41 -16.06 0.21
N ALA A 273 21.20 -16.02 0.77
CA ALA A 273 20.23 -14.94 0.49
C ALA A 273 20.63 -13.63 1.19
N ARG A 274 21.21 -13.74 2.39
CA ARG A 274 21.81 -12.61 3.12
C ARG A 274 22.95 -11.98 2.35
N ILE A 275 23.84 -12.81 1.78
CA ILE A 275 24.94 -12.35 0.92
C ILE A 275 24.38 -11.66 -0.34
N ARG A 276 23.41 -12.27 -1.03
CA ARG A 276 22.78 -11.66 -2.22
C ARG A 276 22.09 -10.33 -1.93
N LYS A 277 21.34 -10.22 -0.82
CA LYS A 277 20.72 -8.96 -0.40
C LYS A 277 21.79 -7.90 -0.11
N LYS A 278 22.85 -8.26 0.63
CA LYS A 278 23.95 -7.34 0.96
C LYS A 278 24.71 -6.89 -0.28
N ILE A 279 24.89 -7.76 -1.30
CA ILE A 279 25.48 -7.40 -2.59
C ILE A 279 24.57 -6.44 -3.36
N ARG A 280 23.25 -6.70 -3.41
CA ARG A 280 22.28 -5.85 -4.10
C ARG A 280 22.15 -4.47 -3.46
N ASP A 281 22.03 -4.43 -2.14
CA ASP A 281 21.87 -3.18 -1.39
C ASP A 281 23.16 -2.32 -1.48
N ASN A 282 24.31 -2.96 -1.70
CA ASN A 282 25.61 -2.30 -1.89
C ASN A 282 26.15 -2.41 -3.33
N LEU A 283 25.28 -2.58 -4.33
CA LEU A 283 25.69 -2.88 -5.71
C LEU A 283 26.69 -1.86 -6.26
N VAL A 284 26.48 -0.57 -5.97
CA VAL A 284 27.37 0.51 -6.38
C VAL A 284 28.77 0.34 -5.77
N VAL A 285 28.86 0.03 -4.48
CA VAL A 285 30.14 -0.20 -3.79
C VAL A 285 30.86 -1.40 -4.38
N VAL A 286 30.14 -2.49 -4.64
CA VAL A 286 30.70 -3.71 -5.25
C VAL A 286 31.25 -3.43 -6.65
N ILE A 287 30.51 -2.67 -7.47
CA ILE A 287 30.97 -2.27 -8.81
C ILE A 287 32.21 -1.38 -8.72
N VAL A 288 32.22 -0.38 -7.83
CA VAL A 288 33.38 0.51 -7.64
C VAL A 288 34.62 -0.28 -7.24
N VAL A 289 34.50 -1.20 -6.27
CA VAL A 289 35.64 -2.05 -5.83
C VAL A 289 36.14 -2.93 -6.97
N ALA A 290 35.24 -3.55 -7.75
CA ALA A 290 35.62 -4.38 -8.89
C ALA A 290 36.36 -3.58 -9.97
N VAL A 291 35.90 -2.36 -10.27
CA VAL A 291 36.54 -1.47 -11.25
C VAL A 291 37.92 -1.03 -10.76
N VAL A 292 38.06 -0.66 -9.48
CA VAL A 292 39.36 -0.29 -8.89
C VAL A 292 40.37 -1.43 -8.99
N ILE A 293 39.95 -2.66 -8.67
CA ILE A 293 40.80 -3.86 -8.77
C ILE A 293 41.21 -4.10 -10.24
N ALA A 294 40.26 -4.02 -11.18
CA ALA A 294 40.54 -4.21 -12.60
C ALA A 294 41.55 -3.18 -13.13
N VAL A 295 41.39 -1.90 -12.77
CA VAL A 295 42.32 -0.84 -13.14
C VAL A 295 43.71 -1.08 -12.55
N ALA A 296 43.80 -1.50 -11.29
CA ALA A 296 45.08 -1.83 -10.65
C ALA A 296 45.80 -3.00 -11.35
N VAL A 297 45.06 -4.04 -11.74
CA VAL A 297 45.59 -5.19 -12.49
C VAL A 297 46.09 -4.77 -13.86
N VAL A 298 45.31 -3.97 -14.61
CA VAL A 298 45.71 -3.48 -15.94
C VAL A 298 46.92 -2.55 -15.85
N ALA A 299 46.95 -1.65 -14.88
CA ALA A 299 48.08 -0.75 -14.65
C ALA A 299 49.35 -1.54 -14.27
N GLY A 300 49.22 -2.54 -13.38
CA GLY A 300 50.30 -3.44 -12.99
C GLY A 300 50.84 -4.25 -14.18
N ALA A 301 49.95 -4.85 -14.97
CA ALA A 301 50.29 -5.60 -16.17
C ALA A 301 50.98 -4.73 -17.24
N ALA A 302 50.57 -3.46 -17.39
CA ALA A 302 51.25 -2.50 -18.27
C ALA A 302 52.61 -2.04 -17.73
N PHE A 303 52.82 -2.04 -16.41
CA PHE A 303 54.07 -1.63 -15.78
C PHE A 303 55.19 -2.68 -15.92
N ILE A 304 54.83 -3.98 -15.96
CA ILE A 304 55.76 -5.10 -16.12
C ILE A 304 56.61 -5.00 -17.41
N PRO A 305 56.04 -4.83 -18.62
CA PRO A 305 56.82 -4.72 -19.85
C PRO A 305 57.61 -3.41 -19.93
N VAL A 306 57.11 -2.30 -19.35
CA VAL A 306 57.84 -1.03 -19.29
C VAL A 306 59.09 -1.15 -18.40
N ARG A 307 59.00 -1.85 -17.26
CA ARG A 307 60.16 -2.13 -16.41
C ARG A 307 61.17 -3.04 -17.11
N ARG A 308 60.71 -4.06 -17.84
CA ARG A 308 61.58 -4.94 -18.65
C ARG A 308 62.34 -4.17 -19.73
N LYS A 309 61.67 -3.28 -20.48
CA LYS A 309 62.31 -2.42 -21.49
C LYS A 309 63.32 -1.43 -20.87
N LYS A 310 63.04 -0.88 -19.69
CA LYS A 310 63.98 -0.01 -18.97
C LYS A 310 65.21 -0.77 -18.45
N LYS A 311 65.04 -2.02 -17.99
CA LYS A 311 66.14 -2.88 -17.57
C LYS A 311 67.07 -3.21 -18.75
N MET A 312 66.51 -3.60 -19.89
CA MET A 312 67.31 -3.88 -21.10
C MET A 312 68.04 -2.63 -21.65
N LYS A 313 67.44 -1.43 -21.56
CA LYS A 313 68.14 -0.18 -21.92
C LYS A 313 69.28 0.18 -20.97
N LYS A 314 69.14 -0.10 -19.66
CA LYS A 314 70.22 0.11 -18.68
C LYS A 314 71.38 -0.86 -18.90
N GLU A 315 71.10 -2.12 -19.21
CA GLU A 315 72.11 -3.14 -19.54
C GLU A 315 72.82 -2.82 -20.86
N ALA A 316 72.11 -2.30 -21.86
CA ALA A 316 72.70 -1.83 -23.12
C ALA A 316 73.59 -0.58 -22.97
N GLN A 317 73.27 0.33 -22.04
CA GLN A 317 74.12 1.51 -21.75
C GLN A 317 75.33 1.16 -20.88
N ALA A 318 75.23 0.17 -19.99
CA ALA A 318 76.36 -0.30 -19.18
C ALA A 318 77.40 -1.07 -20.02
N GLY A 319 76.98 -1.76 -21.09
CA GLY A 319 77.89 -2.47 -22.00
C GLY A 319 78.72 -1.55 -22.93
N VAL A 320 78.29 -0.31 -23.15
CA VAL A 320 79.01 0.65 -24.03
C VAL A 320 80.10 1.42 -23.29
N SER A 321 80.08 1.48 -21.95
CA SER A 321 81.08 2.21 -21.15
C SER A 321 82.31 1.37 -20.75
N SER A 322 82.39 0.09 -21.16
CA SER A 322 83.50 -0.81 -20.81
C SER A 322 84.49 -1.07 -21.95
N ASN A 323 84.32 -0.43 -23.11
CA ASN A 323 85.23 -0.47 -24.26
C ASN A 323 85.55 0.95 -24.74
N THR A 324 86.27 1.71 -23.92
CA THR A 324 87.14 2.84 -24.31
C THR A 324 88.18 3.02 -23.22
#